data_AF-A0A943QXE2-F1
#
_entry.id   AF-A0A943QXE2-F1
#
_cell.length_a   1.000
_cell.length_b   1.000
_cell.length_c   1.000
_cell.angle_alpha   90.00
_cell.angle_beta   90.00
_cell.angle_gamma   90.00
#
_symmetry.space_group_name_H-M   'P 1'
#
loop_
_entity.id
_entity.type
_entity.pdbx_description
1 polymer ?
#
loop_
_entity_poly.entity_id
_entity_poly.type
_entity_poly.pdbx_seq_one_letter_code
_entity_poly.pdbx_strand_id
1 'polypeptide(L)' 'MSDYKSTLNLPETGFPMRGDLAKREPGMLARWTDDDLYGIIRAAKKGKKTFILHDGPPYANGSIHI' A
#
# COMPACT_ATOMS: atom_id res chain seq x y z
N MET A 1 -15.80 -27.84 -34.20
CA MET A 1 -16.42 -27.34 -32.96
C MET A 1 -16.17 -25.85 -32.93
N SER A 2 -17.21 -25.02 -33.02
CA SER A 2 -17.04 -23.56 -33.14
C SER A 2 -16.45 -22.99 -31.85
N ASP A 3 -15.42 -22.16 -31.97
CA ASP A 3 -14.81 -21.46 -30.84
C ASP A 3 -15.63 -20.19 -30.52
N TYR A 4 -16.41 -20.24 -29.45
CA TYR A 4 -17.21 -19.11 -28.97
C TYR A 4 -16.46 -18.21 -27.98
N LYS A 5 -15.20 -18.53 -27.64
CA LYS A 5 -14.42 -17.82 -26.60
C LYS A 5 -14.26 -16.34 -26.92
N SER A 6 -14.12 -15.97 -28.19
CA SER A 6 -14.01 -14.58 -28.65
C SER A 6 -15.31 -13.78 -28.58
N THR A 7 -16.46 -14.45 -28.43
CA THR A 7 -17.78 -13.81 -28.35
C THR A 7 -18.20 -13.50 -26.91
N LEU A 8 -17.40 -13.90 -25.92
CA LEU A 8 -17.68 -13.72 -24.50
C LEU A 8 -16.94 -12.49 -23.95
N ASN A 9 -17.65 -11.64 -23.22
CA ASN A 9 -17.07 -10.50 -22.50
C ASN A 9 -16.49 -10.98 -21.15
N LEU A 10 -15.31 -11.60 -21.19
CA LEU A 10 -14.63 -12.07 -19.99
C LEU A 10 -13.86 -10.93 -19.30
N PRO A 11 -13.79 -10.91 -17.96
CA PRO A 11 -12.96 -9.95 -17.24
C PRO A 11 -11.47 -10.15 -17.55
N GLU A 12 -10.77 -9.05 -17.84
CA GLU A 12 -9.33 -9.01 -18.02
C GLU A 12 -8.72 -8.01 -17.03
N THR A 13 -7.63 -8.39 -16.38
CA THR A 13 -6.91 -7.51 -15.46
C THR A 13 -5.43 -7.82 -15.44
N GLY A 14 -4.60 -6.77 -15.39
CA GLY A 14 -3.16 -6.89 -15.13
C GLY A 14 -2.84 -7.13 -13.65
N PHE A 15 -3.85 -7.15 -12.77
CA PHE A 15 -3.67 -7.42 -11.35
C PHE A 15 -3.32 -8.90 -11.13
N PRO A 16 -2.14 -9.22 -10.58
CA PRO A 16 -1.74 -10.60 -10.38
C PRO A 16 -2.59 -11.25 -9.29
N MET A 17 -3.04 -12.49 -9.52
CA MET A 17 -3.78 -13.25 -8.52
C MET A 17 -2.93 -13.57 -7.28
N ARG A 18 -1.60 -13.68 -7.42
CA ARG A 18 -0.67 -13.88 -6.29
C ARG A 18 -0.10 -12.55 -5.83
N GLY A 19 0.01 -12.39 -4.51
CA GLY A 19 0.52 -11.17 -3.89
C GLY A 19 1.99 -10.87 -4.24
N ASP A 20 2.91 -11.83 -4.06
CA ASP A 20 4.37 -11.63 -4.15
C ASP A 20 4.87 -10.47 -3.26
N LEU A 21 4.31 -10.38 -2.04
CA LEU A 21 4.43 -9.22 -1.15
C LEU A 21 5.87 -8.91 -0.75
N ALA A 22 6.67 -9.94 -0.43
CA ALA A 22 8.08 -9.76 -0.06
C ALA A 22 8.90 -8.99 -1.10
N LYS A 23 8.52 -9.02 -2.40
CA LYS A 23 9.15 -8.24 -3.46
C LYS A 23 8.45 -6.92 -3.74
N ARG A 24 7.12 -6.87 -3.63
CA ARG A 24 6.33 -5.69 -3.99
C ARG A 24 6.30 -4.63 -2.90
N GLU A 25 6.23 -5.04 -1.64
CA GLU A 25 6.14 -4.13 -0.50
C GLU A 25 7.34 -3.18 -0.39
N PRO A 26 8.60 -3.62 -0.57
CA PRO A 26 9.74 -2.70 -0.58
C PRO A 26 9.62 -1.60 -1.65
N GLY A 27 9.15 -1.93 -2.86
CA GLY A 27 8.94 -0.96 -3.93
C GLY A 27 7.80 0.02 -3.63
N MET A 28 6.74 -0.44 -2.96
CA MET A 28 5.65 0.42 -2.50
C MET A 28 6.12 1.41 -1.43
N LEU A 29 6.90 0.95 -0.45
CA LEU A 29 7.47 1.79 0.61
C LEU A 29 8.43 2.84 0.05
N ALA A 30 9.29 2.44 -0.90
CA ALA A 30 10.19 3.36 -1.59
C ALA A 30 9.41 4.48 -2.29
N ARG A 31 8.39 4.11 -3.08
CA ARG A 31 7.53 5.09 -3.74
C ARG A 31 6.82 6.02 -2.75
N TRP A 32 6.27 5.52 -1.65
CA TRP A 32 5.61 6.38 -0.66
C TRP A 32 6.57 7.37 0.00
N THR A 33 7.83 6.97 0.14
CA THR A 33 8.90 7.83 0.67
C THR A 33 9.27 8.90 -0.35
N ASP A 34 9.48 8.52 -1.60
CA ASP A 34 9.81 9.44 -2.71
C ASP A 34 8.69 10.46 -2.96
N ASP A 35 7.43 10.02 -2.86
CA ASP A 35 6.23 10.84 -3.06
C ASP A 35 5.95 11.78 -1.85
N ASP A 36 6.68 11.70 -0.73
CA ASP A 36 6.33 12.31 0.57
C ASP A 36 4.84 12.10 0.92
N LEU A 37 4.41 10.84 0.88
CA LEU A 37 3.00 10.49 1.07
C LEU A 37 2.47 11.00 2.43
N TYR A 38 3.31 10.98 3.46
CA TYR A 38 2.93 11.53 4.76
C TYR A 38 2.66 13.03 4.69
N GLY A 39 3.54 13.82 4.06
CA GLY A 39 3.32 15.25 3.83
C GLY A 39 2.06 15.54 3.03
N ILE A 40 1.81 14.77 1.95
CA ILE A 40 0.58 14.86 1.15
C ILE A 40 -0.67 14.66 2.03
N ILE A 41 -0.66 13.63 2.89
CA ILE A 41 -1.77 13.35 3.82
C ILE A 41 -1.95 14.52 4.80
N ARG A 42 -0.85 15.07 5.36
CA ARG A 42 -0.90 16.23 6.27
C ARG A 42 -1.50 17.45 5.60
N ALA A 43 -1.12 17.75 4.36
CA ALA A 43 -1.66 18.86 3.59
C ALA A 43 -3.18 18.69 3.33
N ALA A 44 -3.60 17.51 2.89
CA ALA A 44 -5.02 17.19 2.59
C ALA A 44 -5.95 17.20 3.83
N LYS A 45 -5.38 17.16 5.04
CA LYS A 45 -6.11 17.19 6.31
C LYS A 45 -6.01 18.54 7.04
N LYS A 46 -5.38 19.55 6.45
CA LYS A 46 -5.30 20.91 7.03
C LYS A 46 -6.70 21.45 7.36
N GLY A 47 -6.86 21.98 8.57
CA GLY A 47 -8.12 22.57 9.06
C GLY A 47 -9.20 21.58 9.52
N LYS A 48 -8.98 20.26 9.38
CA LYS A 48 -9.89 19.24 9.92
C LYS A 48 -9.64 19.02 11.41
N LYS A 49 -10.63 18.44 12.11
CA LYS A 49 -10.51 18.08 13.53
C LYS A 49 -9.26 17.22 13.76
N THR A 50 -8.39 17.66 14.66
CA THR A 50 -7.16 16.94 15.01
C THR A 50 -7.49 15.66 15.76
N PHE A 51 -6.78 14.60 15.41
CA PHE A 51 -6.68 13.36 16.17
C PHE A 51 -5.21 13.13 16.49
N ILE A 52 -4.89 12.87 17.76
CA ILE A 52 -3.52 12.66 18.25
C ILE A 52 -3.43 11.24 18.79
N LEU A 53 -2.54 10.44 18.19
CA LEU A 53 -2.16 9.12 18.67
C LEU A 53 -0.75 9.23 19.24
N HIS A 54 -0.62 9.06 20.56
CA HIS A 54 0.68 9.01 21.22
C HIS A 54 1.22 7.60 21.14
N ASP A 55 2.33 7.42 20.41
CA ASP A 55 3.06 6.15 20.40
C ASP A 55 4.00 6.07 21.60
N GLY A 56 4.07 4.90 22.23
CA GLY A 56 4.94 4.67 23.37
C GLY A 56 6.40 4.57 22.90
N PRO A 57 7.36 5.27 23.53
CA PRO A 57 8.75 5.18 23.10
C PRO A 57 9.25 3.73 23.31
N PRO A 58 9.75 3.05 22.27
CA PRO A 58 10.38 1.76 22.45
C PRO A 58 11.74 1.93 23.14
N TYR A 59 12.20 0.89 23.82
CA TYR A 59 13.60 0.83 24.20
C TYR A 59 14.46 0.65 22.94
N ALA A 60 15.54 1.42 22.84
CA ALA A 60 16.45 1.38 21.69
C ALA A 60 17.48 0.24 21.75
N ASN A 61 17.29 -0.75 22.65
CA ASN A 61 18.17 -1.89 22.82
C ASN A 61 17.51 -3.20 22.37
N GLY A 62 18.10 -3.84 21.35
CA GLY A 62 17.66 -5.13 20.85
C GLY A 62 16.74 -5.05 19.62
N SER A 63 16.41 -6.24 19.09
CA SER A 63 15.56 -6.38 17.91
C SER A 63 14.07 -6.31 18.29
N ILE A 64 13.26 -5.78 17.37
CA ILE A 64 11.79 -5.80 17.48
C ILE A 64 11.32 -7.26 17.47
N HIS A 65 10.35 -7.59 18.33
CA HIS A 65 9.74 -8.92 18.45
C HIS A 65 8.21 -8.84 18.38
N ILE A 66 7.55 -9.98 18.10
CA ILE A 66 6.09 -10.16 17.99
C ILE A 66 5.60 -11.02 19.14
#